data_AF-S3E1B5-F1
#
_entry.id   AF-S3E1B5-F1
#
_cell.length_a   1.000
_cell.length_b   1.000
_cell.length_c   1.000
_cell.angle_alpha   90.00
_cell.angle_beta   90.00
_cell.angle_gamma   90.00
#
_symmetry.space_group_name_H-M   'P 1'
#
loop_
_entity.id
_entity.type
_entity.pdbx_description
1 polymer ?
#
loop_
_entity_poly.entity_id
_entity_poly.type
_entity_poly.pdbx_seq_one_letter_code
_entity_poly.pdbx_strand_id
1 'polypeptide(L)'
;MILESSSLIIWVLLAFAIILSFLRRTLSTIIVLSTTLIAAFFLDQLDISALISTILIFILSYKTPLLKKKWKQISLSIITLWSLGVFFHVIPGFHNFKVLDNVIAGPKSGPFTMYLNLDKPLIFFVLLLALPKIMEPHPPIPNIKAIFITIFPLFSLLFIASLIKAIQLELTIPSWWWIFAFNNLLFTCVSEESFFRAYIQKNITTQIGWIPGLVLASLLFGLAHFSGGLLLIFFSTLAGLGYGSIFHFSHRLWVGVLFHFLFNFIHLIFFTYPILAK
;
A
#
# COMPACT_ATOMS: atom_id res chain seq x y z
N MET A 1 -1.21 6.02 31.03
CA MET A 1 -1.15 6.78 29.76
C MET A 1 -2.34 6.32 28.93
N ILE A 2 -3.51 6.86 29.26
CA ILE A 2 -4.78 6.55 28.62
C ILE A 2 -4.69 7.20 27.24
N LEU A 3 -4.58 6.38 26.20
CA LEU A 3 -4.80 6.80 24.82
C LEU A 3 -5.99 7.76 24.80
N GLU A 4 -5.85 8.95 24.24
CA GLU A 4 -7.00 9.74 23.85
C GLU A 4 -7.77 8.92 22.80
N SER A 5 -8.68 8.09 23.29
CA SER A 5 -9.51 7.16 22.52
C SER A 5 -10.26 7.83 21.37
N SER A 6 -10.45 9.15 21.46
CA SER A 6 -10.99 10.03 20.43
C SER A 6 -10.17 10.04 19.15
N SER A 7 -8.84 9.94 19.20
CA SER A 7 -7.99 9.94 18.01
C SER A 7 -8.13 8.67 17.18
N LEU A 8 -8.27 7.50 17.82
CA LEU A 8 -8.31 6.19 17.16
C LEU A 8 -9.46 6.07 16.14
N ILE A 9 -10.53 6.84 16.33
CA ILE A 9 -11.69 6.84 15.43
C ILE A 9 -11.32 7.25 14.00
N ILE A 10 -10.31 8.09 13.81
CA ILE A 10 -9.85 8.54 12.49
C ILE A 10 -9.44 7.33 11.65
N TRP A 11 -8.61 6.44 12.21
CA TRP A 11 -8.14 5.26 11.48
C TRP A 11 -9.23 4.21 11.31
N VAL A 12 -10.17 4.09 12.25
CA VAL A 12 -11.35 3.22 12.07
C VAL A 12 -12.21 3.72 10.91
N LEU A 13 -12.50 5.02 10.84
CA LEU A 13 -13.24 5.63 9.74
C LEU A 13 -12.49 5.48 8.41
N LEU A 14 -11.17 5.70 8.40
CA LEU A 14 -10.34 5.53 7.21
C LEU A 14 -10.39 4.10 6.68
N ALA A 15 -10.22 3.11 7.56
CA ALA A 15 -10.35 1.70 7.22
C ALA A 15 -11.74 1.37 6.67
N PHE A 16 -12.79 1.93 7.28
CA PHE A 16 -14.15 1.72 6.82
C PHE A 16 -14.40 2.35 5.45
N ALA A 17 -13.84 3.53 5.16
CA ALA A 17 -13.90 4.15 3.84
C ALA A 17 -13.27 3.25 2.76
N ILE A 18 -12.13 2.62 3.06
CA ILE A 18 -11.45 1.67 2.16
C ILE A 18 -12.34 0.45 1.91
N ILE A 19 -12.89 -0.15 2.97
CA ILE A 19 -13.79 -1.30 2.85
C ILE A 19 -15.01 -0.95 1.99
N LEU A 20 -15.65 0.20 2.24
CA LEU A 20 -16.79 0.68 1.47
C LEU A 20 -16.44 0.87 -0.02
N SER A 21 -15.20 1.29 -0.34
CA SER A 21 -14.74 1.38 -1.73
C SER A 21 -14.69 0.00 -2.39
N PHE A 22 -14.17 -1.03 -1.70
CA PHE A 22 -14.18 -2.40 -2.20
C PHE A 22 -15.59 -2.98 -2.35
N LEU A 23 -16.53 -2.56 -1.50
CA LEU A 23 -17.96 -2.87 -1.62
C LEU A 23 -18.70 -2.02 -2.67
N ARG A 24 -18.00 -1.14 -3.40
CA ARG A 24 -18.54 -0.25 -4.44
C ARG A 24 -19.64 0.70 -3.91
N ARG A 25 -19.57 1.11 -2.64
CA ARG A 25 -20.49 2.05 -2.00
C ARG A 25 -19.97 3.49 -2.09
N THR A 26 -19.92 4.04 -3.31
CA THR A 26 -19.26 5.33 -3.62
C THR A 26 -19.71 6.49 -2.71
N LEU A 27 -21.01 6.70 -2.53
CA LEU A 27 -21.51 7.79 -1.69
C LEU A 27 -21.08 7.63 -0.23
N SER A 28 -21.22 6.42 0.32
CA SER A 28 -20.79 6.11 1.69
C SER A 28 -19.28 6.26 1.86
N THR A 29 -18.48 5.82 0.90
CA THR A 29 -17.02 6.07 0.89
C THR A 29 -16.72 7.55 0.99
N ILE A 30 -17.35 8.40 0.15
CA ILE A 30 -17.09 9.84 0.14
C ILE A 30 -17.47 10.44 1.49
N ILE A 31 -18.66 10.13 2.02
CA ILE A 31 -19.13 10.64 3.31
C ILE A 31 -18.13 10.25 4.41
N VAL A 32 -17.79 8.97 4.54
CA VAL A 32 -16.90 8.49 5.61
C VAL A 32 -15.48 9.05 5.46
N LEU A 33 -14.96 9.16 4.24
CA LEU A 33 -13.65 9.77 3.99
C LEU A 33 -13.64 11.26 4.31
N SER A 34 -14.67 12.01 3.93
CA SER A 34 -14.82 13.41 4.31
C SER A 34 -14.91 13.58 5.82
N THR A 35 -15.69 12.75 6.52
CA THR A 35 -15.74 12.73 7.98
C THR A 35 -14.36 12.40 8.58
N THR A 36 -13.62 11.47 7.98
CA THR A 36 -12.26 11.12 8.41
C THR A 36 -11.32 12.31 8.34
N LEU A 37 -11.30 13.04 7.22
CA LEU A 37 -10.43 14.22 7.02
C LEU A 37 -10.83 15.39 7.93
N ILE A 38 -12.14 15.61 8.13
CA ILE A 38 -12.66 16.62 9.05
C ILE A 38 -12.26 16.28 10.49
N ALA A 39 -12.46 15.03 10.92
CA ALA A 39 -12.07 14.57 12.25
C ALA A 39 -10.56 14.67 12.46
N ALA A 40 -9.75 14.28 11.46
CA ALA A 40 -8.30 14.42 11.51
C ALA A 40 -7.85 15.87 11.67
N PHE A 41 -8.52 16.82 10.99
CA PHE A 41 -8.23 18.24 11.15
C PHE A 41 -8.59 18.76 12.56
N PHE A 42 -9.76 18.42 13.08
CA PHE A 42 -10.20 18.87 14.41
C PHE A 42 -9.50 18.19 15.59
N LEU A 43 -8.86 17.04 15.35
CA LEU A 43 -8.10 16.28 16.35
C LEU A 43 -6.58 16.46 16.18
N ASP A 44 -6.16 17.51 15.48
CA ASP A 44 -4.76 17.90 15.25
C ASP A 44 -3.88 16.79 14.63
N GLN A 45 -4.48 15.87 13.87
CA GLN A 45 -3.77 14.86 13.08
C GLN A 45 -3.47 15.31 11.64
N LEU A 46 -4.09 16.41 11.21
CA LEU A 46 -3.97 16.96 9.87
C LEU A 46 -3.94 18.49 9.92
N ASP A 47 -2.83 19.10 9.55
CA ASP A 47 -2.69 20.55 9.48
C ASP A 47 -3.49 21.14 8.31
N ILE A 48 -3.77 22.45 8.39
CA ILE A 48 -4.47 23.17 7.32
C ILE A 48 -3.75 23.10 5.96
N SER A 49 -2.41 23.09 5.96
CA SER A 49 -1.61 22.99 4.74
C SER A 49 -1.79 21.63 4.04
N ALA A 50 -1.74 20.55 4.82
CA ALA A 50 -1.98 19.19 4.36
C ALA A 50 -3.44 18.99 3.92
N LEU A 51 -4.40 19.57 4.63
CA LEU A 51 -5.81 19.55 4.25
C LEU A 51 -6.05 20.26 2.91
N ILE A 52 -5.49 21.45 2.71
CA ILE A 52 -5.59 22.18 1.43
C ILE A 52 -4.95 21.36 0.30
N SER A 53 -3.72 20.86 0.51
CA SER A 53 -3.03 20.00 -0.45
C SER A 53 -3.88 18.79 -0.84
N THR A 54 -4.48 18.14 0.15
CA THR A 54 -5.40 17.00 -0.03
C THR A 54 -6.63 17.42 -0.85
N ILE A 55 -7.35 18.47 -0.46
CA ILE A 55 -8.54 18.93 -1.20
C ILE A 55 -8.20 19.25 -2.66
N LEU A 56 -7.09 19.95 -2.92
CA LEU A 56 -6.66 20.29 -4.28
C LEU A 56 -6.38 19.04 -5.11
N ILE A 57 -5.68 18.04 -4.56
CA ILE A 57 -5.40 16.80 -5.30
C ILE A 57 -6.66 15.96 -5.53
N PHE A 58 -7.61 15.97 -4.60
CA PHE A 58 -8.91 15.31 -4.76
C PHE A 58 -9.73 15.97 -5.88
N ILE A 59 -9.78 17.31 -5.94
CA ILE A 59 -10.44 18.04 -7.03
C ILE A 59 -9.79 17.71 -8.37
N LEU A 60 -8.45 17.76 -8.44
CA LEU A 60 -7.70 17.43 -9.66
C LEU A 60 -7.99 15.99 -10.11
N SER A 61 -7.98 15.05 -9.17
CA SER A 61 -8.27 13.63 -9.42
C SER A 61 -9.68 13.42 -9.95
N TYR A 62 -10.69 14.03 -9.33
CA TYR A 62 -12.07 13.97 -9.78
C TYR A 62 -12.27 14.50 -11.21
N LYS A 63 -11.55 15.58 -11.59
CA LYS A 63 -11.63 16.17 -12.93
C LYS A 63 -10.82 15.40 -13.98
N THR A 64 -9.82 14.62 -13.56
CA THR A 64 -8.86 13.94 -14.46
C THR A 64 -9.51 13.07 -15.54
N PRO A 65 -10.55 12.26 -15.26
CA PRO A 65 -11.23 11.47 -16.30
C PRO A 65 -11.88 12.29 -17.41
N LEU A 66 -12.23 13.56 -17.14
CA LEU A 66 -12.90 14.48 -18.07
C LEU A 66 -11.92 15.27 -18.95
N LEU A 67 -10.62 15.22 -18.65
CA LEU A 67 -9.60 15.99 -19.36
C LEU A 67 -9.25 15.36 -20.72
N LYS A 68 -8.95 16.21 -21.71
CA LYS A 68 -8.35 15.78 -22.98
C LYS A 68 -6.99 15.10 -22.72
N LYS A 69 -6.56 14.20 -23.62
CA LYS A 69 -5.36 13.33 -23.46
C LYS A 69 -4.12 14.06 -22.92
N LYS A 70 -3.73 15.21 -23.50
CA LYS A 70 -2.57 16.00 -23.07
C LYS A 70 -2.69 16.46 -21.60
N TRP A 71 -3.82 17.07 -21.25
CA TRP A 71 -4.08 17.57 -19.89
C TRP A 71 -4.26 16.44 -18.88
N LYS A 72 -4.83 15.31 -19.31
CA LYS A 72 -4.93 14.10 -18.50
C LYS A 72 -3.54 13.58 -18.09
N GLN A 73 -2.58 13.55 -19.02
CA GLN A 73 -1.21 13.13 -18.71
C GLN A 73 -0.54 14.07 -17.70
N ILE A 74 -0.67 15.39 -17.88
CA ILE A 74 -0.14 16.38 -16.94
C ILE A 74 -0.75 16.18 -15.54
N SER A 75 -2.08 16.00 -15.47
CA SER A 75 -2.79 15.75 -14.21
C SER A 75 -2.30 14.48 -13.52
N LEU A 76 -2.14 13.38 -14.27
CA LEU A 76 -1.62 12.13 -13.74
C LEU A 76 -0.17 12.25 -13.25
N SER A 77 0.66 13.06 -13.90
CA SER A 77 2.02 13.34 -13.41
C SER A 77 1.99 14.08 -12.07
N ILE A 78 1.12 15.08 -11.91
CA ILE A 78 0.95 15.80 -10.64
C ILE A 78 0.46 14.84 -9.55
N ILE A 79 -0.54 14.01 -9.84
CA ILE A 79 -1.05 12.97 -8.94
C ILE A 79 0.04 11.97 -8.55
N THR A 80 0.91 11.59 -9.48
CA THR A 80 2.04 10.69 -9.22
C THR A 80 3.04 11.34 -8.28
N LEU A 81 3.43 12.59 -8.52
CA LEU A 81 4.38 13.31 -7.67
C LEU A 81 3.82 13.51 -6.26
N TRP A 82 2.54 13.88 -6.14
CA TRP A 82 1.87 13.99 -4.84
C TRP A 82 1.82 12.63 -4.13
N SER A 83 1.46 11.56 -4.85
CA SER A 83 1.40 10.20 -4.31
C SER A 83 2.76 9.73 -3.81
N LEU A 84 3.85 10.02 -4.53
CA LEU A 84 5.22 9.74 -4.08
C LEU A 84 5.58 10.58 -2.84
N GLY A 85 5.16 11.85 -2.80
CA GLY A 85 5.34 12.72 -1.65
C GLY A 85 4.71 12.16 -0.37
N VAL A 86 3.44 11.72 -0.43
CA VAL A 86 2.79 11.07 0.72
C VAL A 86 3.34 9.67 0.99
N PHE A 87 3.75 8.92 -0.04
CA PHE A 87 4.35 7.59 0.12
C PHE A 87 5.63 7.64 0.95
N PHE A 88 6.45 8.66 0.74
CA PHE A 88 7.70 8.89 1.47
C PHE A 88 7.54 9.80 2.69
N HIS A 89 6.31 10.18 3.06
CA HIS A 89 6.02 11.08 4.18
C HIS A 89 6.74 12.44 4.09
N VAL A 90 6.95 12.93 2.87
CA VAL A 90 7.65 14.22 2.60
C VAL A 90 6.68 15.40 2.60
N ILE A 91 5.38 15.17 2.39
CA ILE A 91 4.38 16.24 2.48
C ILE A 91 4.16 16.58 3.96
N PRO A 92 4.45 17.83 4.39
CA PRO A 92 4.30 18.21 5.80
C PRO A 92 2.83 18.32 6.20
N GLY A 93 2.57 18.24 7.50
CA GLY A 93 1.26 18.48 8.10
C GLY A 93 0.38 17.24 8.26
N PHE A 94 0.92 16.04 7.99
CA PHE A 94 0.30 14.78 8.41
C PHE A 94 0.98 14.29 9.69
N HIS A 95 0.23 14.26 10.80
CA HIS A 95 0.73 13.76 12.08
C HIS A 95 0.33 12.29 12.21
N ASN A 96 1.13 11.39 11.66
CA ASN A 96 0.84 9.96 11.70
C ASN A 96 1.04 9.39 13.12
N PHE A 97 0.11 8.56 13.59
CA PHE A 97 0.11 8.09 14.98
C PHE A 97 1.04 6.90 15.17
N LYS A 98 2.06 7.06 16.01
CA LYS A 98 2.96 5.97 16.38
C LYS A 98 2.25 4.99 17.32
N VAL A 99 1.83 3.84 16.78
CA VAL A 99 1.05 2.84 17.52
C VAL A 99 1.92 1.74 18.13
N LEU A 100 3.08 1.45 17.53
CA LEU A 100 4.10 0.55 18.09
C LEU A 100 5.43 1.29 18.13
N ASP A 101 6.12 1.24 19.27
CA ASP A 101 7.40 1.92 19.48
C ASP A 101 8.45 0.93 19.97
N ASN A 102 9.42 0.62 19.10
CA ASN A 102 10.53 -0.31 19.36
C ASN A 102 10.12 -1.65 20.00
N VAL A 103 8.98 -2.20 19.57
CA VAL A 103 8.53 -3.51 20.04
C VAL A 103 9.35 -4.62 19.40
N ILE A 104 9.51 -5.73 20.11
CA ILE A 104 10.25 -6.91 19.62
C ILE A 104 9.23 -7.98 19.23
N ALA A 105 9.36 -8.54 18.02
CA ALA A 105 8.48 -9.60 17.54
C ALA A 105 8.74 -10.92 18.26
N GLY A 106 10.00 -11.36 18.31
CA GLY A 106 10.46 -12.58 18.98
C GLY A 106 11.92 -12.48 19.45
N PRO A 107 12.47 -13.51 20.12
CA PRO A 107 13.76 -13.42 20.82
C PRO A 107 14.97 -13.05 19.94
N LYS A 108 14.95 -13.39 18.65
CA LYS A 108 16.03 -13.06 17.70
C LYS A 108 15.70 -11.89 16.77
N SER A 109 14.53 -11.28 16.97
CA SER A 109 14.01 -10.20 16.13
C SER A 109 14.56 -8.83 16.54
N GLY A 110 14.57 -7.91 15.57
CA GLY A 110 14.98 -6.52 15.82
C GLY A 110 13.85 -5.64 16.38
N PRO A 111 14.16 -4.41 16.82
CA PRO A 111 13.15 -3.43 17.19
C PRO A 111 12.31 -3.03 15.98
N PHE A 112 11.00 -3.02 16.17
CA PHE A 112 10.02 -2.61 15.16
C PHE A 112 9.19 -1.43 15.68
N THR A 113 9.06 -0.42 14.82
CA THR A 113 8.22 0.77 15.08
C THR A 113 7.23 0.89 13.94
N MET A 114 5.96 1.13 14.28
CA MET A 114 4.88 1.21 13.30
C MET A 114 3.99 2.42 13.58
N TYR A 115 3.66 3.12 12.50
CA TYR A 115 2.72 4.23 12.50
C TYR A 115 1.42 3.81 11.80
N LEU A 116 0.30 4.27 12.33
CA LEU A 116 -0.95 4.32 11.59
C LEU A 116 -0.95 5.59 10.74
N ASN A 117 -0.70 5.40 9.45
CA ASN A 117 -0.53 6.50 8.51
C ASN A 117 -1.87 6.98 7.97
N LEU A 118 -2.17 8.28 8.11
CA LEU A 118 -3.34 8.92 7.51
C LEU A 118 -3.11 9.22 6.02
N ASP A 119 -1.90 9.64 5.68
CA ASP A 119 -1.50 10.11 4.35
C ASP A 119 -1.44 9.01 3.29
N LYS A 120 -0.74 7.91 3.57
CA LYS A 120 -0.48 6.84 2.60
C LYS A 120 -1.76 6.22 2.01
N PRO A 121 -2.82 5.94 2.80
CA PRO A 121 -4.12 5.50 2.27
C PRO A 121 -4.79 6.46 1.28
N LEU A 122 -4.49 7.77 1.33
CA LEU A 122 -5.09 8.74 0.40
C LEU A 122 -4.65 8.50 -1.05
N ILE A 123 -3.50 7.86 -1.28
CA ILE A 123 -3.05 7.43 -2.61
C ILE A 123 -4.14 6.59 -3.30
N PHE A 124 -4.74 5.64 -2.58
CA PHE A 124 -5.79 4.78 -3.13
C PHE A 124 -7.01 5.59 -3.59
N PHE A 125 -7.50 6.51 -2.76
CA PHE A 125 -8.69 7.31 -3.07
C PHE A 125 -8.46 8.30 -4.20
N VAL A 126 -7.31 8.97 -4.21
CA VAL A 126 -6.88 9.87 -5.30
C VAL A 126 -6.80 9.13 -6.63
N LEU A 127 -6.18 7.93 -6.65
CA LEU A 127 -6.13 7.10 -7.85
C LEU A 127 -7.50 6.56 -8.24
N LEU A 128 -8.36 6.18 -7.29
CA LEU A 128 -9.72 5.71 -7.56
C LEU A 128 -10.55 6.79 -8.27
N LEU A 129 -10.42 8.06 -7.86
CA LEU A 129 -11.09 9.18 -8.51
C LEU A 129 -10.50 9.48 -9.90
N ALA A 130 -9.17 9.50 -10.02
CA ALA A 130 -8.49 9.77 -11.28
C ALA A 130 -8.67 8.66 -12.33
N LEU A 131 -8.81 7.42 -11.87
CA LEU A 131 -8.91 6.21 -12.66
C LEU A 131 -10.02 5.29 -12.12
N PRO A 132 -11.31 5.61 -12.33
CA PRO A 132 -12.43 4.85 -11.74
C PRO A 132 -12.43 3.34 -12.06
N LYS A 133 -11.82 2.96 -13.19
CA LYS A 133 -11.69 1.58 -13.65
C LYS A 133 -10.54 0.81 -12.98
N ILE A 134 -9.91 1.36 -11.93
CA ILE A 134 -8.83 0.69 -11.19
C ILE A 134 -9.34 -0.55 -10.42
N MET A 135 -10.63 -0.57 -10.05
CA MET A 135 -11.28 -1.67 -9.32
C MET A 135 -12.10 -2.62 -10.21
N GLU A 136 -12.15 -2.37 -11.51
CA GLU A 136 -12.89 -3.22 -12.46
C GLU A 136 -11.98 -4.34 -13.01
N PRO A 137 -12.40 -5.61 -12.88
CA PRO A 137 -11.64 -6.71 -13.45
C PRO A 137 -11.79 -6.75 -14.98
N HIS A 138 -10.67 -6.81 -15.69
CA HIS A 138 -10.63 -6.89 -17.15
C HIS A 138 -9.45 -7.75 -17.62
N PRO A 139 -9.67 -8.94 -18.23
CA PRO A 139 -10.93 -9.70 -18.40
C PRO A 139 -11.55 -10.21 -17.07
N PRO A 140 -12.82 -10.67 -17.09
CA PRO A 140 -13.52 -11.10 -15.87
C PRO A 140 -12.97 -12.40 -15.26
N ILE A 141 -12.35 -13.28 -16.06
CA ILE A 141 -11.93 -14.62 -15.62
C ILE A 141 -10.45 -14.61 -15.24
N PRO A 142 -10.10 -14.97 -13.98
CA PRO A 142 -8.71 -15.06 -13.56
C PRO A 142 -8.04 -16.34 -14.08
N ASN A 143 -6.75 -16.28 -14.38
CA ASN A 143 -5.94 -17.47 -14.67
C ASN A 143 -5.44 -18.09 -13.36
N ILE A 144 -6.30 -18.90 -12.74
CA ILE A 144 -6.05 -19.55 -11.45
C ILE A 144 -4.78 -20.41 -11.47
N LYS A 145 -4.52 -21.14 -12.57
CA LYS A 145 -3.31 -21.97 -12.71
C LYS A 145 -2.04 -21.11 -12.63
N ALA A 146 -1.99 -20.01 -13.36
CA ALA A 146 -0.83 -19.11 -13.34
C ALA A 146 -0.64 -18.43 -11.98
N ILE A 147 -1.73 -18.10 -11.28
CA ILE A 147 -1.69 -17.61 -9.90
C ILE A 147 -1.03 -18.65 -8.99
N PHE A 148 -1.50 -19.90 -8.98
CA PHE A 148 -0.91 -20.97 -8.16
C PHE A 148 0.57 -21.23 -8.48
N ILE A 149 0.94 -21.19 -9.77
CA ILE A 149 2.35 -21.32 -10.18
C ILE A 149 3.20 -20.17 -9.63
N THR A 150 2.65 -18.96 -9.52
CA THR A 150 3.35 -17.77 -9.01
C THR A 150 3.50 -17.77 -7.47
N ILE A 151 2.59 -18.41 -6.75
CA ILE A 151 2.63 -18.50 -5.28
C ILE A 151 3.93 -19.15 -4.82
N PHE A 152 4.34 -20.26 -5.45
CA PHE A 152 5.53 -21.00 -5.06
C PHE A 152 6.82 -20.14 -5.08
N PRO A 153 7.22 -19.50 -6.20
CA PRO A 153 8.40 -18.66 -6.22
C PRO A 153 8.27 -17.44 -5.31
N LEU A 154 7.07 -16.85 -5.16
CA LEU A 154 6.84 -15.71 -4.27
C LEU A 154 7.18 -16.07 -2.81
N PHE A 155 6.55 -17.10 -2.24
CA PHE A 155 6.79 -17.46 -0.84
C PHE A 155 8.15 -18.13 -0.61
N SER A 156 8.74 -18.72 -1.66
CA SER A 156 10.13 -19.20 -1.61
C SER A 156 11.15 -18.10 -1.32
N LEU A 157 10.83 -16.82 -1.62
CA LEU A 157 11.71 -15.69 -1.31
C LEU A 157 12.02 -15.58 0.19
N LEU A 158 11.07 -15.89 1.08
CA LEU A 158 11.32 -15.87 2.52
C LEU A 158 12.32 -16.95 2.94
N PHE A 159 12.21 -18.15 2.36
CA PHE A 159 13.19 -19.22 2.58
C PHE A 159 14.56 -18.86 2.02
N ILE A 160 14.63 -18.28 0.82
CA ILE A 160 15.89 -17.82 0.20
C ILE A 160 16.53 -16.74 1.07
N ALA A 161 15.76 -15.75 1.54
CA ALA A 161 16.23 -14.74 2.48
C ALA A 161 16.77 -15.36 3.77
N SER A 162 16.15 -16.44 4.25
CA SER A 162 16.64 -17.19 5.41
C SER A 162 17.96 -17.93 5.13
N LEU A 163 18.11 -18.55 3.95
CA LEU A 163 19.33 -19.26 3.56
C LEU A 163 20.56 -18.33 3.50
N ILE A 164 20.36 -17.10 3.03
CA ILE A 164 21.42 -16.08 2.98
C ILE A 164 21.59 -15.32 4.31
N LYS A 165 20.90 -15.74 5.39
CA LYS A 165 20.95 -15.12 6.72
C LYS A 165 20.52 -13.65 6.77
N ALA A 166 19.62 -13.26 5.86
CA ALA A 166 18.95 -11.95 5.89
C ALA A 166 17.87 -11.93 6.99
N ILE A 167 17.14 -13.04 7.09
CA ILE A 167 16.19 -13.35 8.16
C ILE A 167 16.48 -14.75 8.71
N GLN A 168 15.86 -15.15 9.81
CA GLN A 168 15.96 -16.52 10.34
C GLN A 168 14.57 -17.08 10.56
N LEU A 169 14.40 -18.40 10.42
CA LEU A 169 13.17 -19.07 10.84
C LEU A 169 12.98 -18.90 12.36
N GLU A 170 11.84 -18.33 12.74
CA GLU A 170 11.43 -18.07 14.11
C GLU A 170 9.90 -18.02 14.15
N LEU A 171 9.27 -19.05 14.73
CA LEU A 171 7.81 -19.05 14.90
C LEU A 171 7.47 -18.18 16.12
N THR A 172 6.95 -16.98 15.88
CA THR A 172 6.47 -16.09 16.93
C THR A 172 5.14 -15.44 16.57
N ILE A 173 4.21 -15.35 17.53
CA ILE A 173 2.97 -14.59 17.39
C ILE A 173 3.04 -13.42 18.39
N PRO A 174 3.47 -12.23 17.96
CA PRO A 174 3.57 -11.07 18.86
C PRO A 174 2.19 -10.65 19.35
N SER A 175 2.07 -10.13 20.58
CA SER A 175 0.79 -9.66 21.14
C SER A 175 0.09 -8.57 20.31
N TRP A 176 0.86 -7.86 19.47
CA TRP A 176 0.43 -6.80 18.56
C TRP A 176 0.19 -7.27 17.11
N TRP A 177 0.18 -8.57 16.83
CA TRP A 177 -0.01 -9.11 15.47
C TRP A 177 -1.26 -8.55 14.77
N TRP A 178 -2.34 -8.30 15.52
CA TRP A 178 -3.63 -7.87 14.99
C TRP A 178 -3.60 -6.44 14.47
N ILE A 179 -2.90 -5.52 15.17
CA ILE A 179 -2.78 -4.13 14.71
C ILE A 179 -1.82 -4.04 13.52
N PHE A 180 -0.79 -4.89 13.48
CA PHE A 180 0.02 -5.07 12.28
C PHE A 180 -0.83 -5.56 11.11
N ALA A 181 -1.65 -6.60 11.31
CA ALA A 181 -2.47 -7.14 10.24
C ALA A 181 -3.47 -6.12 9.69
N PHE A 182 -4.13 -5.37 10.58
CA PHE A 182 -5.03 -4.28 10.23
C PHE A 182 -4.32 -3.19 9.40
N ASN A 183 -3.21 -2.65 9.91
CA ASN A 183 -2.46 -1.57 9.26
C ASN A 183 -1.84 -2.04 7.93
N ASN A 184 -1.24 -3.22 7.91
CA ASN A 184 -0.57 -3.74 6.74
C ASN A 184 -1.57 -4.05 5.63
N LEU A 185 -2.67 -4.75 5.94
CA LEU A 185 -3.68 -5.09 4.95
C LEU A 185 -4.35 -3.84 4.36
N LEU A 186 -4.88 -2.96 5.22
CA LEU A 186 -5.75 -1.87 4.77
C LEU A 186 -5.00 -0.60 4.38
N PHE A 187 -3.93 -0.23 5.08
CA PHE A 187 -3.26 1.05 4.84
C PHE A 187 -1.99 0.89 4.00
N THR A 188 -1.24 -0.17 4.21
CA THR A 188 -0.02 -0.43 3.43
C THR A 188 -0.37 -1.08 2.09
N CYS A 189 -0.79 -2.34 2.10
CA CYS A 189 -0.97 -3.13 0.88
C CYS A 189 -2.00 -2.53 -0.09
N VAL A 190 -3.13 -2.00 0.38
CA VAL A 190 -4.09 -1.32 -0.53
C VAL A 190 -3.43 -0.15 -1.24
N SER A 191 -2.73 0.73 -0.53
CA SER A 191 -2.08 1.91 -1.11
C SER A 191 -0.99 1.52 -2.10
N GLU A 192 -0.11 0.59 -1.70
CA GLU A 192 1.01 0.16 -2.52
C GLU A 192 0.56 -0.58 -3.77
N GLU A 193 -0.34 -1.56 -3.64
CA GLU A 193 -0.79 -2.32 -4.81
C GLU A 193 -1.67 -1.48 -5.75
N SER A 194 -2.39 -0.48 -5.22
CA SER A 194 -3.11 0.50 -6.06
C SER A 194 -2.15 1.33 -6.89
N PHE A 195 -1.09 1.83 -6.27
CA PHE A 195 -0.10 2.68 -6.93
C PHE A 195 0.79 1.89 -7.90
N PHE A 196 1.39 0.79 -7.45
CA PHE A 196 2.36 0.07 -8.26
C PHE A 196 1.72 -0.87 -9.27
N ARG A 197 0.61 -1.55 -8.95
CA ARG A 197 -0.02 -2.50 -9.89
C ARG A 197 -1.08 -1.84 -10.73
N ALA A 198 -2.11 -1.34 -10.06
CA ALA A 198 -3.31 -0.94 -10.74
C ALA A 198 -3.15 0.41 -11.47
N TYR A 199 -2.17 1.23 -11.06
CA TYR A 199 -1.73 2.43 -11.77
C TYR A 199 -0.45 2.21 -12.61
N ILE A 200 0.73 2.08 -12.00
CA ILE A 200 2.02 2.06 -12.73
C ILE A 200 2.12 0.85 -13.68
N GLN A 201 2.03 -0.38 -13.17
CA GLN A 201 2.19 -1.58 -13.97
C GLN A 201 1.17 -1.64 -15.10
N LYS A 202 -0.11 -1.34 -14.82
CA LYS A 202 -1.17 -1.31 -15.83
C LYS A 202 -0.85 -0.33 -16.95
N ASN A 203 -0.46 0.91 -16.62
CA ASN A 203 -0.14 1.93 -17.62
C ASN A 203 1.08 1.57 -18.47
N ILE A 204 2.16 1.05 -17.86
CA ILE A 204 3.35 0.63 -18.62
C ILE A 204 3.01 -0.58 -19.49
N THR A 205 2.27 -1.56 -18.95
CA THR A 205 1.81 -2.75 -19.69
C THR A 205 1.03 -2.38 -20.95
N THR A 206 0.16 -1.35 -20.88
CA THR A 206 -0.60 -0.90 -22.06
C THR A 206 0.26 -0.24 -23.14
N GLN A 207 1.47 0.22 -22.81
CA GLN A 207 2.35 0.93 -23.75
C GLN A 207 3.40 0.02 -24.38
N ILE A 208 4.00 -0.86 -23.58
CA ILE A 208 5.16 -1.65 -24.02
C ILE A 208 5.00 -3.17 -23.82
N GLY A 209 3.82 -3.63 -23.37
CA GLY A 209 3.53 -5.04 -23.13
C GLY A 209 3.72 -5.49 -21.68
N TRP A 210 3.12 -6.62 -21.33
CA TRP A 210 2.94 -7.03 -19.93
C TRP A 210 4.22 -7.46 -19.23
N ILE A 211 5.14 -8.15 -19.91
CA ILE A 211 6.42 -8.58 -19.33
C ILE A 211 7.29 -7.36 -18.97
N PRO A 212 7.65 -6.45 -19.90
CA PRO A 212 8.46 -5.30 -19.54
C PRO A 212 7.72 -4.35 -18.58
N GLY A 213 6.38 -4.24 -18.68
CA GLY A 213 5.58 -3.49 -17.71
C GLY A 213 5.63 -4.05 -16.29
N LEU A 214 5.57 -5.38 -16.14
CA LEU A 214 5.75 -6.07 -14.87
C LEU A 214 7.14 -5.82 -14.29
N VAL A 215 8.18 -6.00 -15.10
CA VAL A 215 9.58 -5.84 -14.66
C VAL A 215 9.84 -4.40 -14.19
N LEU A 216 9.47 -3.40 -15.00
CA LEU A 216 9.69 -1.99 -14.63
C LEU A 216 8.90 -1.57 -13.39
N ALA A 217 7.63 -1.99 -13.27
CA ALA A 217 6.84 -1.68 -12.07
C ALA A 217 7.39 -2.35 -10.81
N SER A 218 7.97 -3.56 -10.95
CA SER A 218 8.58 -4.28 -9.84
C SER A 218 9.91 -3.66 -9.41
N LEU A 219 10.72 -3.17 -10.36
CA LEU A 219 11.92 -2.39 -10.08
C LEU A 219 11.59 -1.10 -9.34
N LEU A 220 10.57 -0.35 -9.79
CA LEU A 220 10.12 0.87 -9.10
C LEU A 220 9.60 0.57 -7.69
N PHE A 221 8.87 -0.54 -7.51
CA PHE A 221 8.42 -0.99 -6.21
C PHE A 221 9.59 -1.31 -5.28
N GLY A 222 10.62 -2.03 -5.76
CA GLY A 222 11.83 -2.30 -4.99
C GLY A 222 12.59 -1.03 -4.63
N LEU A 223 12.78 -0.12 -5.58
CA LEU A 223 13.45 1.16 -5.34
C LEU A 223 12.73 2.02 -4.29
N ALA A 224 11.40 1.95 -4.21
CA ALA A 224 10.64 2.66 -3.18
C ALA A 224 10.91 2.17 -1.75
N HIS A 225 11.61 1.04 -1.59
CA HIS A 225 12.02 0.48 -0.29
C HIS A 225 13.49 0.79 0.05
N PHE A 226 14.09 1.81 -0.57
CA PHE A 226 15.50 2.15 -0.39
C PHE A 226 15.93 2.43 1.06
N SER A 227 15.00 2.87 1.91
CA SER A 227 15.27 3.12 3.33
C SER A 227 15.65 1.86 4.12
N GLY A 228 15.34 0.67 3.61
CA GLY A 228 15.77 -0.61 4.22
C GLY A 228 17.03 -1.23 3.60
N GLY A 229 17.75 -0.50 2.75
CA GLY A 229 19.01 -0.95 2.15
C GLY A 229 18.87 -1.79 0.87
N LEU A 230 20.01 -2.11 0.26
CA LEU A 230 20.08 -2.80 -1.05
C LEU A 230 19.42 -4.18 -1.03
N LEU A 231 19.55 -4.91 0.08
CA LEU A 231 18.95 -6.23 0.22
C LEU A 231 17.42 -6.14 0.21
N LEU A 232 16.84 -5.16 0.90
CA LEU A 232 15.40 -4.94 0.87
C LEU A 232 14.94 -4.50 -0.53
N ILE A 233 15.67 -3.60 -1.21
CA ILE A 233 15.36 -3.22 -2.60
C ILE A 233 15.29 -4.47 -3.50
N PHE A 234 16.26 -5.37 -3.39
CA PHE A 234 16.32 -6.59 -4.18
C PHE A 234 15.14 -7.53 -3.89
N PHE A 235 14.90 -7.87 -2.63
CA PHE A 235 13.79 -8.76 -2.26
C PHE A 235 12.42 -8.14 -2.54
N SER A 236 12.25 -6.83 -2.32
CA SER A 236 11.03 -6.11 -2.69
C SER A 236 10.82 -6.11 -4.20
N THR A 237 11.88 -5.99 -5.02
CA THR A 237 11.77 -6.12 -6.47
C THR A 237 11.25 -7.51 -6.85
N LEU A 238 11.82 -8.58 -6.30
CA LEU A 238 11.39 -9.96 -6.58
C LEU A 238 9.97 -10.23 -6.08
N ALA A 239 9.63 -9.77 -4.89
CA ALA A 239 8.26 -9.85 -4.36
C ALA A 239 7.29 -9.08 -5.26
N GLY A 240 7.71 -7.91 -5.77
CA GLY A 240 6.96 -7.10 -6.74
C GLY A 240 6.67 -7.85 -8.03
N LEU A 241 7.59 -8.69 -8.53
CA LEU A 241 7.33 -9.57 -9.69
C LEU A 241 6.23 -10.58 -9.36
N GLY A 242 6.24 -11.14 -8.14
CA GLY A 242 5.21 -12.07 -7.66
C GLY A 242 3.84 -11.41 -7.55
N TYR A 243 3.73 -10.32 -6.79
CA TYR A 243 2.49 -9.56 -6.61
C TYR A 243 1.95 -9.04 -7.96
N GLY A 244 2.84 -8.53 -8.82
CA GLY A 244 2.50 -8.03 -10.13
C GLY A 244 2.04 -9.11 -11.11
N SER A 245 2.61 -10.30 -11.04
CA SER A 245 2.15 -11.46 -11.81
C SER A 245 0.78 -11.92 -11.32
N ILE A 246 0.59 -12.02 -10.00
CA ILE A 246 -0.71 -12.34 -9.39
C ILE A 246 -1.77 -11.32 -9.78
N PHE A 247 -1.45 -10.01 -9.74
CA PHE A 247 -2.35 -8.96 -10.22
C PHE A 247 -2.66 -9.11 -11.72
N HIS A 248 -1.64 -9.38 -12.54
CA HIS A 248 -1.82 -9.57 -13.98
C HIS A 248 -2.74 -10.76 -14.28
N PHE A 249 -2.58 -11.90 -13.62
CA PHE A 249 -3.39 -13.10 -13.88
C PHE A 249 -4.76 -13.06 -13.19
N SER A 250 -4.93 -12.30 -12.11
CA SER A 250 -6.21 -12.18 -11.41
C SER A 250 -7.08 -11.04 -11.93
N HIS A 251 -6.47 -10.02 -12.54
CA HIS A 251 -7.09 -8.75 -12.92
C HIS A 251 -7.83 -8.04 -11.77
N ARG A 252 -7.49 -8.34 -10.52
CA ARG A 252 -8.21 -7.90 -9.33
C ARG A 252 -7.23 -7.30 -8.34
N LEU A 253 -7.42 -6.01 -8.01
CA LEU A 253 -6.60 -5.31 -7.03
C LEU A 253 -6.56 -6.04 -5.69
N TRP A 254 -7.72 -6.51 -5.18
CA TRP A 254 -7.79 -7.17 -3.88
C TRP A 254 -6.96 -8.46 -3.80
N VAL A 255 -6.74 -9.16 -4.92
CA VAL A 255 -5.93 -10.39 -4.94
C VAL A 255 -4.46 -10.04 -4.76
N GLY A 256 -3.97 -8.99 -5.43
CA GLY A 256 -2.61 -8.47 -5.20
C GLY A 256 -2.42 -8.01 -3.75
N VAL A 257 -3.39 -7.25 -3.23
CA VAL A 257 -3.41 -6.80 -1.82
C VAL A 257 -3.32 -7.99 -0.86
N LEU A 258 -4.13 -9.03 -1.08
CA LEU A 258 -4.14 -10.22 -0.23
C LEU A 258 -2.79 -10.94 -0.24
N PHE A 259 -2.19 -11.18 -1.40
CA PHE A 259 -0.92 -11.91 -1.47
C PHE A 259 0.27 -11.11 -0.95
N HIS A 260 0.25 -9.79 -1.13
CA HIS A 260 1.21 -8.91 -0.48
C HIS A 260 1.06 -8.96 1.04
N PHE A 261 -0.17 -8.81 1.56
CA PHE A 261 -0.43 -8.94 2.99
C PHE A 261 0.01 -10.31 3.54
N LEU A 262 -0.35 -11.41 2.88
CA LEU A 262 0.03 -12.76 3.32
C LEU A 262 1.54 -12.94 3.36
N PHE A 263 2.28 -12.41 2.38
CA PHE A 263 3.75 -12.44 2.41
C PHE A 263 4.31 -11.71 3.63
N ASN A 264 3.84 -10.49 3.89
CA ASN A 264 4.27 -9.69 5.04
C ASN A 264 3.87 -10.35 6.37
N PHE A 265 2.70 -10.96 6.44
CA PHE A 265 2.20 -11.61 7.64
C PHE A 265 2.93 -12.92 7.91
N ILE A 266 3.23 -13.73 6.89
CA ILE A 266 4.06 -14.93 7.04
C ILE A 266 5.47 -14.56 7.46
N HIS A 267 6.04 -13.49 6.90
CA HIS A 267 7.32 -12.94 7.35
C HIS A 267 7.30 -12.60 8.84
N LEU A 268 6.26 -11.90 9.32
CA LEU A 268 6.12 -11.57 10.74
C LEU A 268 6.02 -12.81 11.64
N ILE A 269 5.25 -13.83 11.25
CA ILE A 269 4.92 -14.95 12.12
C ILE A 269 5.97 -16.06 12.12
N PHE A 270 6.59 -16.34 10.96
CA PHE A 270 7.46 -17.51 10.80
C PHE A 270 8.95 -17.18 10.69
N PHE A 271 9.31 -15.89 10.66
CA PHE A 271 10.68 -15.44 10.54
C PHE A 271 10.97 -14.27 11.48
N THR A 272 12.26 -14.00 11.72
CA THR A 272 12.70 -12.80 12.44
C THR A 272 12.24 -11.55 11.72
N TYR A 273 11.71 -10.58 12.47
CA TYR A 273 11.10 -9.37 11.92
C TYR A 273 11.55 -8.12 12.70
N PRO A 274 11.85 -6.98 12.06
CA PRO A 274 11.91 -6.76 10.62
C PRO A 274 13.21 -7.33 10.02
N ILE A 275 13.37 -7.22 8.70
CA ILE A 275 14.70 -7.36 8.07
C ILE A 275 15.60 -6.28 8.67
N LEU A 276 16.67 -6.68 9.34
CA LEU A 276 17.69 -5.76 9.81
C LEU A 276 18.47 -5.25 8.60
N ALA A 277 18.52 -3.94 8.41
CA ALA A 277 19.32 -3.32 7.37
C ALA A 277 20.78 -3.77 7.53
N LYS A 278 21.34 -4.36 6.48
CA LYS A 278 22.76 -4.68 6.35
C LYS A 278 23.28 -4.01 5.09
#